data_AF-A0AAW9KHH4-F1
#
_entry.id   AF-A0AAW9KHH4-F1
#
_cell.length_a   1.000
_cell.length_b   1.000
_cell.length_c   1.000
_cell.angle_alpha   90.00
_cell.angle_beta   90.00
_cell.angle_gamma   90.00
#
_symmetry.space_group_name_H-M   'P 1'
#
loop_
_entity.id
_entity.type
_entity.pdbx_description
1 polymer ?
#
loop_
_entity_poly.entity_id
_entity_poly.type
_entity_poly.pdbx_seq_one_letter_code
_entity_poly.pdbx_strand_id
1 'polypeptide(L)'
;VGLPIGGLIFLKKKYNVSIKIFFIGAIAFFVSTQLLEAPIHFYFLKFNNTTSDFLLNTPVAYMLYGGLMAGIFEETARFISFKFLIKDRDLLGGITYGVGHGGIEAILIGGIGSLNSIVYAMLINRGGFESIMEGALVPKEVISATYNQFVNSSPFIWGAPGIERILAILIQISLSIIVLYSVKERKYIYYIIAILL
;
A
#
# COMPACT_ATOMS: atom_id res chain seq x y z
N VAL A 1 5.40 -10.50 -1.19
CA VAL A 1 6.87 -10.30 -1.00
C VAL A 1 7.70 -10.74 -2.22
N GLY A 2 7.47 -11.93 -2.80
CA GLY A 2 8.30 -12.42 -3.92
C GLY A 2 8.23 -11.57 -5.20
N LEU A 3 7.05 -11.05 -5.57
CA LEU A 3 6.83 -10.25 -6.78
C LEU A 3 7.73 -9.00 -6.88
N PRO A 4 7.78 -8.08 -5.89
CA PRO A 4 8.62 -6.89 -6.01
C PRO A 4 10.13 -7.20 -6.04
N ILE A 5 10.58 -8.19 -5.26
CA ILE A 5 11.99 -8.62 -5.28
C ILE A 5 12.34 -9.24 -6.65
N GLY A 6 11.47 -10.13 -7.16
CA GLY A 6 11.61 -10.70 -8.49
C GLY A 6 11.61 -9.64 -9.59
N GLY A 7 10.72 -8.65 -9.50
CA GLY A 7 10.66 -7.50 -10.41
C GLY A 7 11.95 -6.69 -10.43
N LEU A 8 12.51 -6.36 -9.26
CA LEU A 8 13.81 -5.68 -9.15
C LEU A 8 14.94 -6.50 -9.77
N ILE A 9 15.03 -7.79 -9.45
CA ILE A 9 16.06 -8.70 -10.00
C ILE A 9 15.95 -8.78 -11.52
N PHE A 10 14.73 -8.93 -12.04
CA PHE A 10 14.48 -8.99 -13.47
C PHE A 10 14.89 -7.69 -14.18
N LEU A 11 14.45 -6.53 -13.68
CA LEU A 11 14.80 -5.24 -14.24
C LEU A 11 16.31 -5.01 -14.21
N LYS A 12 16.97 -5.39 -13.11
CA LYS A 12 18.42 -5.26 -12.97
C LYS A 12 19.16 -6.18 -13.94
N LYS A 13 18.78 -7.44 -14.06
CA LYS A 13 19.47 -8.41 -14.93
C LYS A 13 19.23 -8.14 -16.41
N LYS A 14 18.01 -7.77 -16.81
CA LYS A 14 17.64 -7.63 -18.24
C LYS A 14 17.94 -6.25 -18.80
N TYR A 15 17.73 -5.19 -18.02
CA TYR A 15 17.82 -3.80 -18.50
C TYR A 15 18.89 -2.98 -17.77
N ASN A 16 19.64 -3.60 -16.85
CA ASN A 16 20.69 -2.95 -16.06
C ASN A 16 20.24 -1.67 -15.34
N VAL A 17 18.98 -1.61 -14.90
CA VAL A 17 18.42 -0.42 -14.23
C VAL A 17 19.19 -0.06 -12.95
N SER A 18 19.07 1.20 -12.54
CA SER A 18 19.63 1.67 -11.27
C SER A 18 18.77 1.22 -10.09
N ILE A 19 19.34 0.36 -9.24
CA ILE A 19 18.70 -0.11 -8.00
C ILE A 19 18.37 1.06 -7.06
N LYS A 20 19.12 2.18 -7.16
CA LYS A 20 18.85 3.39 -6.38
C LYS A 20 17.44 3.92 -6.62
N ILE A 21 16.95 3.88 -7.87
CA ILE A 21 15.63 4.39 -8.23
C ILE A 21 14.52 3.57 -7.55
N PHE A 22 14.70 2.25 -7.46
CA PHE A 22 13.79 1.36 -6.73
C PHE A 22 13.70 1.77 -5.25
N PHE A 23 14.84 1.96 -4.59
CA PHE A 23 14.85 2.36 -3.18
C PHE A 23 14.31 3.77 -2.95
N ILE A 24 14.53 4.71 -3.88
CA ILE A 24 13.90 6.03 -3.82
C ILE A 24 12.37 5.89 -3.84
N GLY A 25 11.82 5.04 -4.72
CA GLY A 25 10.39 4.74 -4.75
C GLY A 25 9.87 4.14 -3.44
N ALA A 26 10.57 3.15 -2.90
CA ALA A 26 10.20 2.51 -1.65
C ALA A 26 10.23 3.47 -0.45
N ILE A 27 11.29 4.28 -0.33
CA ILE A 27 11.42 5.25 0.76
C ILE A 27 10.37 6.36 0.62
N ALA A 28 10.09 6.82 -0.60
CA ALA A 28 9.09 7.85 -0.85
C ALA A 28 7.70 7.41 -0.39
N PHE A 29 7.28 6.18 -0.72
CA PHE A 29 6.03 5.62 -0.18
C PHE A 29 6.06 5.59 1.35
N PHE A 30 7.07 4.95 1.93
CA PHE A 30 7.15 4.74 3.37
C PHE A 30 7.07 6.05 4.15
N VAL A 31 7.87 7.05 3.75
CA VAL A 31 7.88 8.35 4.42
C VAL A 31 6.55 9.06 4.22
N SER A 32 6.01 9.08 3.01
CA SER A 32 4.78 9.82 2.72
C SER A 32 3.58 9.23 3.45
N THR A 33 3.32 7.93 3.28
CA THR A 33 2.10 7.31 3.79
C THR A 33 2.23 6.87 5.25
N GLN A 34 3.34 6.22 5.61
CA GLN A 34 3.47 5.65 6.96
C GLN A 34 3.86 6.69 8.01
N LEU A 35 4.52 7.79 7.62
CA LEU A 35 4.97 8.81 8.58
C LEU A 35 4.20 10.12 8.48
N LEU A 36 3.91 10.63 7.28
CA LEU A 36 3.28 11.94 7.11
C LEU A 36 1.74 11.86 7.03
N GLU A 37 1.21 10.88 6.32
CA GLU A 37 -0.25 10.69 6.16
C GLU A 37 -0.88 10.11 7.45
N ALA A 38 -0.21 9.14 8.08
CA ALA A 38 -0.69 8.50 9.31
C ALA A 38 -1.15 9.46 10.43
N PRO A 39 -0.41 10.52 10.83
CA PRO A 39 -0.89 11.47 11.84
C PRO A 39 -2.10 12.28 11.38
N ILE A 40 -2.26 12.53 10.09
CA ILE A 40 -3.43 13.23 9.53
C ILE A 40 -4.66 12.33 9.64
N HIS A 41 -4.53 11.04 9.30
CA HIS A 41 -5.58 10.06 9.55
C HIS A 41 -5.93 9.95 11.01
N PHE A 42 -4.93 9.89 11.90
CA PHE A 42 -5.17 9.86 13.34
C PHE A 42 -5.98 11.08 13.81
N TYR A 43 -5.67 12.27 13.29
CA TYR A 43 -6.42 13.47 13.63
C TYR A 43 -7.87 13.40 13.15
N PHE A 44 -8.10 13.13 11.86
CA PHE A 44 -9.44 13.19 11.25
C PHE A 44 -10.34 11.99 11.56
N LEU A 45 -9.77 10.80 11.77
CA LEU A 45 -10.52 9.56 11.99
C LEU A 45 -10.62 9.16 13.46
N LYS A 46 -10.00 9.92 14.38
CA LYS A 46 -10.00 9.57 15.80
C LYS A 46 -10.01 10.76 16.75
N PHE A 47 -9.20 11.79 16.51
CA PHE A 47 -9.08 12.91 17.47
C PHE A 47 -10.19 13.95 17.32
N ASN A 48 -10.55 14.30 16.08
CA ASN A 48 -11.65 15.23 15.80
C ASN A 48 -12.97 14.45 15.74
N ASN A 49 -13.69 14.41 16.87
CA ASN A 49 -14.92 13.64 16.99
C ASN A 49 -15.97 14.00 15.92
N THR A 50 -16.18 15.30 15.63
CA THR A 50 -17.17 15.72 14.64
C THR A 50 -16.85 15.20 13.23
N THR A 51 -15.58 15.31 12.81
CA THR A 51 -15.17 14.83 11.49
C THR A 51 -15.10 13.31 11.45
N SER A 52 -14.60 12.69 12.51
CA SER A 52 -14.55 11.23 12.66
C SER A 52 -15.95 10.63 12.56
N ASP A 53 -16.92 11.18 13.28
CA ASP A 53 -18.31 10.71 13.25
C ASP A 53 -18.90 10.84 11.85
N PHE A 54 -18.68 11.97 11.17
CA PHE A 54 -19.16 12.13 9.79
C PHE A 54 -18.53 11.12 8.82
N LEU A 55 -17.20 10.98 8.85
CA LEU A 55 -16.46 10.11 7.94
C LEU A 55 -16.81 8.64 8.18
N LEU A 56 -16.77 8.17 9.44
CA LEU A 56 -16.99 6.76 9.76
C LEU A 56 -18.45 6.32 9.57
N ASN A 57 -19.42 7.23 9.68
CA ASN A 57 -20.84 6.92 9.44
C ASN A 57 -21.30 7.17 7.99
N THR A 58 -20.45 7.75 7.14
CA THR A 58 -20.78 8.04 5.73
C THR A 58 -19.78 7.33 4.80
N PRO A 59 -20.07 6.09 4.32
CA PRO A 59 -19.13 5.30 3.55
C PRO A 59 -18.55 6.02 2.32
N VAL A 60 -19.39 6.77 1.60
CA VAL A 60 -18.94 7.54 0.43
C VAL A 60 -17.94 8.63 0.82
N ALA A 61 -18.18 9.33 1.92
CA ALA A 61 -17.26 10.36 2.40
C ALA A 61 -15.93 9.74 2.86
N TYR A 62 -15.97 8.60 3.55
CA TYR A 62 -14.76 7.86 3.93
C TYR A 62 -13.92 7.45 2.73
N MET A 63 -14.55 6.87 1.69
CA MET A 63 -13.86 6.44 0.47
C MET A 63 -13.24 7.64 -0.28
N LEU A 64 -13.98 8.73 -0.43
CA LEU A 64 -13.48 9.94 -1.09
C LEU A 64 -12.33 10.58 -0.31
N TYR A 65 -12.44 10.66 1.01
CA TYR A 65 -11.37 11.16 1.87
C TYR A 65 -10.12 10.29 1.77
N GLY A 66 -10.25 8.97 1.93
CA GLY A 66 -9.13 8.04 1.91
C GLY A 66 -8.44 8.02 0.55
N GLY A 67 -9.20 7.93 -0.54
CA GLY A 67 -8.65 7.94 -1.90
C GLY A 67 -7.94 9.26 -2.23
N LEU A 68 -8.53 10.40 -1.88
CA LEU A 68 -7.90 11.70 -2.11
C LEU A 68 -6.64 11.88 -1.25
N MET A 69 -6.65 11.41 0.00
CA MET A 69 -5.49 11.50 0.87
C MET A 69 -4.32 10.67 0.31
N ALA A 70 -4.59 9.41 -0.07
CA ALA A 70 -3.61 8.54 -0.70
C ALA A 70 -3.07 9.17 -1.99
N GLY A 71 -3.95 9.67 -2.87
CA GLY A 71 -3.56 10.36 -4.10
C GLY A 71 -2.67 11.57 -3.84
N ILE A 72 -3.03 12.44 -2.88
CA ILE A 72 -2.20 13.60 -2.53
C ILE A 72 -0.84 13.16 -2.00
N PHE A 73 -0.78 12.25 -1.02
CA PHE A 73 0.48 11.90 -0.36
C PHE A 73 1.40 11.08 -1.28
N GLU A 74 0.88 10.06 -1.94
CA GLU A 74 1.69 9.18 -2.81
C GLU A 74 2.18 9.94 -4.04
N GLU A 75 1.29 10.66 -4.74
CA GLU A 75 1.68 11.38 -5.95
C GLU A 75 2.58 12.58 -5.65
N THR A 76 2.40 13.28 -4.52
CA THR A 76 3.31 14.36 -4.12
C THR A 76 4.71 13.81 -3.87
N ALA A 77 4.84 12.68 -3.17
CA ALA A 77 6.14 12.06 -2.90
C ALA A 77 6.82 11.60 -4.19
N ARG A 78 6.04 11.06 -5.13
CA ARG A 78 6.49 10.69 -6.47
C ARG A 78 6.93 11.90 -7.30
N PHE A 79 6.17 12.98 -7.27
CA PHE A 79 6.50 14.22 -7.94
C PHE A 79 7.81 14.81 -7.40
N ILE A 80 7.97 14.89 -6.07
CA ILE A 80 9.21 15.34 -5.42
C ILE A 80 10.39 14.44 -5.84
N SER A 81 10.18 13.12 -5.85
CA SER A 81 11.21 12.15 -6.25
C SER A 81 11.70 12.38 -7.67
N PHE A 82 10.79 12.50 -8.64
CA PHE A 82 11.16 12.73 -10.05
C PHE A 82 11.68 14.14 -10.31
N LYS A 83 11.22 15.13 -9.56
CA LYS A 83 11.66 16.52 -9.74
C LYS A 83 13.06 16.75 -9.17
N PHE A 84 13.37 16.20 -8.00
CA PHE A 84 14.58 16.56 -7.25
C PHE A 84 15.58 15.42 -7.05
N LEU A 85 15.14 14.16 -6.94
CA LEU A 85 16.02 13.03 -6.59
C LEU A 85 16.48 12.24 -7.82
N ILE A 86 15.63 12.14 -8.85
CA ILE A 86 15.88 11.35 -10.05
C ILE A 86 16.18 12.29 -11.22
N LYS A 87 17.41 12.20 -11.74
CA LYS A 87 17.90 13.01 -12.86
C LYS A 87 17.53 12.39 -14.22
N ASP A 88 17.72 11.08 -14.35
CA ASP A 88 17.42 10.35 -15.58
C ASP A 88 15.94 9.96 -15.61
N ARG A 89 15.16 10.69 -16.40
CA ARG A 89 13.69 10.59 -16.48
C ARG A 89 13.25 9.78 -17.71
N ASP A 90 13.72 8.55 -17.79
CA ASP A 90 13.35 7.60 -18.83
C ASP A 90 12.23 6.65 -18.37
N LEU A 91 11.63 5.94 -19.32
CA LEU A 91 10.52 5.03 -19.04
C LEU A 91 10.93 3.93 -18.05
N LEU A 92 12.13 3.38 -18.19
CA LEU A 92 12.64 2.35 -17.29
C LEU A 92 12.87 2.88 -15.87
N GLY A 93 13.27 4.14 -15.71
CA GLY A 93 13.32 4.82 -14.41
C GLY A 93 11.93 4.92 -13.77
N GLY A 94 10.91 5.30 -14.53
CA GLY A 94 9.51 5.31 -14.06
C GLY A 94 9.01 3.94 -13.61
N ILE A 95 9.26 2.91 -14.42
CA ILE A 95 8.89 1.52 -14.09
C ILE A 95 9.64 1.05 -12.83
N THR A 96 10.94 1.31 -12.74
CA THR A 96 11.77 0.89 -11.60
C THR A 96 11.34 1.58 -10.31
N TYR A 97 10.99 2.86 -10.39
CA TYR A 97 10.43 3.61 -9.27
C TYR A 97 9.11 3.01 -8.81
N GLY A 98 8.19 2.74 -9.74
CA GLY A 98 6.87 2.18 -9.44
C GLY A 98 6.93 0.78 -8.84
N VAL A 99 7.87 -0.07 -9.31
CA VAL A 99 8.12 -1.40 -8.72
C VAL A 99 8.64 -1.26 -7.29
N GLY A 100 9.46 -0.25 -6.99
CA GLY A 100 9.90 0.06 -5.63
C GLY A 100 8.77 0.55 -4.72
N HIS A 101 8.00 1.52 -5.20
CA HIS A 101 6.89 2.15 -4.50
C HIS A 101 5.76 1.16 -4.21
N GLY A 102 5.16 0.55 -5.25
CA GLY A 102 4.12 -0.46 -5.06
C GLY A 102 4.65 -1.75 -4.43
N GLY A 103 5.96 -2.01 -4.54
CA GLY A 103 6.59 -3.16 -3.92
C GLY A 103 6.63 -3.08 -2.40
N ILE A 104 7.05 -1.94 -1.85
CA ILE A 104 7.03 -1.74 -0.40
C ILE A 104 5.60 -1.67 0.15
N GLU A 105 4.68 -1.03 -0.57
CA GLU A 105 3.26 -1.02 -0.23
C GLU A 105 2.71 -2.44 -0.13
N ALA A 106 2.96 -3.28 -1.15
CA ALA A 106 2.52 -4.66 -1.16
C ALA A 106 3.14 -5.51 -0.03
N ILE A 107 4.35 -5.17 0.44
CA ILE A 107 4.99 -5.85 1.56
C ILE A 107 4.38 -5.40 2.90
N LEU A 108 4.25 -4.10 3.12
CA LEU A 108 3.78 -3.55 4.39
C LEU A 108 2.28 -3.79 4.59
N ILE A 109 1.47 -3.54 3.57
CA ILE A 109 0.02 -3.69 3.66
C ILE A 109 -0.36 -5.16 3.44
N GLY A 110 0.01 -5.73 2.30
CA GLY A 110 -0.40 -7.09 1.94
C GLY A 110 0.40 -8.19 2.64
N GLY A 111 1.72 -8.03 2.73
CA GLY A 111 2.62 -9.03 3.29
C GLY A 111 2.42 -9.26 4.78
N ILE A 112 2.37 -8.18 5.57
CA ILE A 112 2.19 -8.27 7.02
C ILE A 112 0.82 -8.87 7.37
N GLY A 113 -0.26 -8.44 6.69
CA GLY A 113 -1.60 -9.01 6.89
C GLY A 113 -1.67 -10.50 6.56
N SER A 114 -1.01 -10.91 5.46
CA SER A 114 -0.95 -12.33 5.07
C SER A 114 -0.16 -13.17 6.07
N LEU A 115 0.94 -12.63 6.62
CA LEU A 115 1.72 -13.31 7.65
C LEU A 115 0.91 -13.51 8.93
N ASN A 116 0.18 -12.50 9.39
CA ASN A 116 -0.73 -12.63 10.53
C ASN A 116 -1.78 -13.71 10.29
N SER A 117 -2.33 -13.76 9.08
CA SER A 117 -3.33 -14.78 8.72
C SER A 117 -2.75 -16.20 8.75
N ILE A 118 -1.51 -16.38 8.29
CA ILE A 118 -0.82 -17.67 8.39
C ILE A 118 -0.60 -18.06 9.86
N VAL A 119 -0.18 -17.12 10.71
CA VAL A 119 0.00 -17.37 12.15
C VAL A 119 -1.32 -17.79 12.79
N TYR A 120 -2.42 -17.10 12.52
CA TYR A 120 -3.74 -17.46 13.03
C TYR A 120 -4.18 -18.85 12.55
N ALA A 121 -4.02 -19.16 11.26
CA ALA A 121 -4.30 -20.49 10.74
C ALA A 121 -3.48 -21.58 11.46
N MET A 122 -2.19 -21.34 11.74
CA MET A 122 -1.37 -22.29 12.51
C MET A 122 -1.86 -22.46 13.94
N LEU A 123 -2.24 -21.38 14.62
CA LEU A 123 -2.76 -21.42 15.98
C LEU A 123 -4.10 -22.15 16.08
N ILE A 124 -5.00 -21.93 15.13
CA ILE A 124 -6.30 -22.61 15.03
C ILE A 124 -6.07 -24.11 14.83
N ASN A 125 -5.22 -24.50 13.87
CA ASN A 125 -4.91 -25.91 13.60
C ASN A 125 -4.25 -26.62 14.80
N ARG A 126 -3.59 -25.87 15.69
CA ARG A 126 -2.96 -26.40 16.92
C ARG A 126 -3.84 -26.32 18.16
N GLY A 127 -5.06 -25.77 18.04
CA GLY A 127 -5.98 -25.55 19.18
C GLY A 127 -5.53 -24.46 20.16
N GLY A 128 -4.55 -23.63 19.80
CA GLY A 128 -3.97 -22.60 20.67
C GLY A 128 -4.47 -21.18 20.39
N PHE A 129 -5.37 -20.99 19.42
CA PHE A 129 -5.83 -19.66 19.01
C PHE A 129 -6.61 -18.95 20.13
N GLU A 130 -7.64 -19.59 20.68
CA GLU A 130 -8.50 -18.95 21.70
C GLU A 130 -7.70 -18.56 22.95
N SER A 131 -6.85 -19.44 23.47
CA SER A 131 -6.05 -19.17 24.67
C SER A 131 -5.05 -18.04 24.50
N ILE A 132 -4.38 -17.94 23.34
CA ILE A 132 -3.47 -16.83 23.03
C ILE A 132 -4.23 -15.52 22.90
N MET A 133 -5.37 -15.53 22.22
CA MET A 133 -6.17 -14.33 21.99
C MET A 133 -6.82 -13.80 23.28
N GLU A 134 -7.29 -14.69 24.14
CA GLU A 134 -7.78 -14.33 25.48
C GLU A 134 -6.65 -13.75 26.35
N GLY A 135 -5.44 -14.35 26.29
CA GLY A 135 -4.25 -13.83 26.97
C GLY A 135 -3.82 -12.44 26.47
N ALA A 136 -4.15 -12.09 25.22
CA ALA A 136 -3.95 -10.77 24.63
C ALA A 136 -5.10 -9.78 24.90
N LEU A 137 -6.06 -10.14 25.76
CA LEU A 137 -7.22 -9.33 26.15
C LEU A 137 -8.14 -8.96 24.97
N VAL A 138 -8.21 -9.82 23.95
CA VAL A 138 -9.11 -9.61 22.81
C VAL A 138 -10.54 -10.02 23.18
N PRO A 139 -11.57 -9.21 22.85
CA PRO A 139 -12.97 -9.54 23.17
C PRO A 139 -13.41 -10.87 22.55
N LYS A 140 -14.20 -11.66 23.29
CA LYS A 140 -14.65 -13.00 22.87
C LYS A 140 -15.45 -12.98 21.55
N GLU A 141 -16.19 -11.91 21.31
CA GLU A 141 -16.93 -11.68 20.08
C GLU A 141 -15.97 -11.59 18.88
N VAL A 142 -14.83 -10.91 19.05
CA VAL A 142 -13.80 -10.79 18.00
C VAL A 142 -13.07 -12.11 17.78
N ILE A 143 -12.76 -12.85 18.86
CA ILE A 143 -12.12 -14.17 18.77
C ILE A 143 -12.99 -15.14 17.97
N SER A 144 -14.26 -15.27 18.36
CA SER A 144 -15.22 -16.17 17.70
C SER A 144 -15.51 -15.77 16.26
N ALA A 145 -15.66 -14.47 15.97
CA ALA A 145 -15.83 -13.98 14.60
C ALA A 145 -14.61 -14.31 13.72
N THR A 146 -13.40 -14.08 14.24
CA THR A 146 -12.15 -14.38 13.51
C THR A 146 -12.02 -15.88 13.29
N TYR A 147 -12.23 -16.71 14.32
CA TYR A 147 -12.19 -18.16 14.20
C TYR A 147 -13.16 -18.68 13.12
N ASN A 148 -14.42 -18.22 13.16
CA ASN A 148 -15.42 -18.59 12.18
C ASN A 148 -15.05 -18.13 10.76
N GLN A 149 -14.42 -16.97 10.62
CA GLN A 149 -13.90 -16.51 9.33
C GLN A 149 -12.82 -17.46 8.79
N PHE A 150 -11.93 -18.01 9.62
CA PHE A 150 -10.90 -18.94 9.15
C PHE A 150 -11.44 -20.34 8.84
N VAL A 151 -12.41 -20.83 9.61
CA VAL A 151 -12.91 -22.21 9.48
C VAL A 151 -14.03 -22.34 8.44
N ASN A 152 -14.91 -21.34 8.33
CA ASN A 152 -16.11 -21.43 7.49
C ASN A 152 -15.99 -20.65 6.17
N SER A 153 -14.88 -19.95 5.93
CA SER A 153 -14.67 -19.24 4.66
C SER A 153 -14.19 -20.17 3.54
N SER A 154 -14.53 -19.78 2.32
CA SER A 154 -14.03 -20.44 1.13
C SER A 154 -12.51 -20.24 0.99
N PRO A 155 -11.73 -21.29 0.66
CA PRO A 155 -10.29 -21.19 0.43
C PRO A 155 -9.90 -20.12 -0.62
N PHE A 156 -10.78 -19.83 -1.57
CA PHE A 156 -10.55 -18.83 -2.62
C PHE A 156 -10.38 -17.41 -2.07
N ILE A 157 -11.02 -17.08 -0.94
CA ILE A 157 -10.95 -15.74 -0.32
C ILE A 157 -9.51 -15.43 0.15
N TRP A 158 -8.75 -16.45 0.54
CA TRP A 158 -7.37 -16.30 1.00
C TRP A 158 -6.37 -16.01 -0.14
N GLY A 159 -6.75 -16.27 -1.39
CA GLY A 159 -5.96 -15.92 -2.58
C GLY A 159 -6.22 -14.51 -3.12
N ALA A 160 -7.40 -13.93 -2.83
CA ALA A 160 -7.82 -12.64 -3.37
C ALA A 160 -6.86 -11.48 -3.02
N PRO A 161 -6.34 -11.35 -1.79
CA PRO A 161 -5.37 -10.29 -1.46
C PRO A 161 -4.11 -10.35 -2.32
N GLY A 162 -3.68 -11.56 -2.72
CA GLY A 162 -2.53 -11.73 -3.62
C GLY A 162 -2.77 -11.14 -5.01
N ILE A 163 -3.96 -11.36 -5.56
CA ILE A 163 -4.38 -10.82 -6.86
C ILE A 163 -4.48 -9.30 -6.79
N GLU A 164 -5.12 -8.77 -5.74
CA GLU A 164 -5.23 -7.33 -5.51
C GLU A 164 -3.86 -6.66 -5.46
N ARG A 165 -2.85 -7.29 -4.82
CA ARG A 165 -1.50 -6.73 -4.77
C ARG A 165 -0.79 -6.74 -6.12
N ILE A 166 -1.04 -7.71 -6.99
CA ILE A 166 -0.50 -7.70 -8.36
C ILE A 166 -1.06 -6.50 -9.12
N LEU A 167 -2.38 -6.30 -9.05
CA LEU A 167 -3.05 -5.17 -9.69
C LEU A 167 -2.58 -3.83 -9.13
N ALA A 168 -2.45 -3.72 -7.80
CA ALA A 168 -1.95 -2.53 -7.14
C ALA A 168 -0.54 -2.16 -7.63
N ILE A 169 0.38 -3.12 -7.74
CA ILE A 169 1.73 -2.85 -8.26
C ILE A 169 1.69 -2.33 -9.70
N LEU A 170 0.82 -2.87 -10.55
CA LEU A 170 0.65 -2.40 -11.93
C LEU A 170 0.13 -0.96 -11.98
N ILE A 171 -0.82 -0.63 -11.11
CA ILE A 171 -1.34 0.74 -10.96
C ILE A 171 -0.22 1.68 -10.50
N GLN A 172 0.55 1.28 -9.48
CA GLN A 172 1.67 2.08 -8.96
C GLN A 172 2.76 2.31 -10.00
N ILE A 173 3.03 1.34 -10.88
CA ILE A 173 3.91 1.52 -12.04
C ILE A 173 3.32 2.54 -13.03
N SER A 174 2.03 2.44 -13.31
CA SER A 174 1.35 3.31 -14.27
C SER A 174 1.32 4.76 -13.80
N LEU A 175 0.96 5.00 -12.53
CA LEU A 175 0.99 6.32 -11.89
C LEU A 175 2.41 6.89 -11.84
N SER A 176 3.41 6.03 -11.57
CA SER A 176 4.84 6.40 -11.67
C SER A 176 5.23 6.95 -13.02
N ILE A 177 4.74 6.34 -14.10
CA ILE A 177 4.99 6.83 -15.46
C ILE A 177 4.26 8.16 -15.70
N ILE A 178 2.99 8.27 -15.30
CA ILE A 178 2.19 9.50 -15.48
C ILE A 178 2.85 10.71 -14.80
N VAL A 179 3.24 10.58 -13.53
CA VAL A 179 3.87 11.69 -12.80
C VAL A 179 5.28 11.97 -13.30
N LEU A 180 6.03 10.95 -13.75
CA LEU A 180 7.31 11.17 -14.42
C LEU A 180 7.16 12.10 -15.64
N TYR A 181 6.16 11.85 -16.48
CA TYR A 181 5.88 12.70 -17.64
C TYR A 181 5.39 14.11 -17.24
N SER A 182 4.68 14.25 -16.11
CA SER A 182 4.32 15.58 -15.58
C SER A 182 5.54 16.46 -15.34
N VAL A 183 6.61 15.87 -14.79
CA VAL A 183 7.88 16.55 -14.49
C VAL A 183 8.73 16.72 -15.74
N LYS A 184 8.83 15.68 -16.56
CA LYS A 184 9.66 15.66 -17.78
C LYS A 184 9.18 16.67 -18.82
N GLU A 185 7.87 16.68 -19.10
CA GLU A 185 7.25 17.54 -20.12
C GLU A 185 6.80 18.90 -19.54
N ARG A 186 6.96 19.12 -18.23
CA ARG A 186 6.47 20.30 -17.49
C ARG A 186 4.95 20.51 -17.63
N LYS A 187 4.20 19.43 -17.85
CA LYS A 187 2.74 19.41 -17.96
C LYS A 187 2.14 18.93 -16.65
N TYR A 188 1.95 19.86 -15.71
CA TYR A 188 1.45 19.55 -14.36
C TYR A 188 0.02 19.00 -14.32
N ILE A 189 -0.73 19.06 -15.41
CA ILE A 189 -2.05 18.41 -15.51
C ILE A 189 -1.97 16.90 -15.26
N TYR A 190 -0.88 16.24 -15.68
CA TYR A 190 -0.70 14.80 -15.44
C TYR A 190 -0.54 14.48 -13.95
N TYR A 191 0.04 15.39 -13.17
CA TYR A 191 0.15 15.24 -11.73
C TYR A 191 -1.23 15.35 -11.05
N ILE A 192 -2.04 16.33 -11.46
CA ILE A 192 -3.41 16.46 -10.93
C ILE A 192 -4.28 15.26 -11.31
N ILE A 193 -4.14 14.75 -12.53
CA ILE A 193 -4.84 13.52 -12.95
C ILE A 193 -4.40 12.34 -12.09
N ALA A 194 -3.10 12.19 -11.81
CA ALA A 194 -2.62 11.10 -10.97
C ALA A 194 -3.20 11.15 -9.54
N ILE A 195 -3.37 12.34 -8.95
CA ILE A 195 -3.98 12.50 -7.62
C ILE A 195 -5.44 12.04 -7.59
N LEU A 196 -6.14 12.14 -8.72
CA LEU A 196 -7.57 11.86 -8.83
C LEU A 196 -7.87 10.42 -9.31
N LEU A 197 -6.85 9.66 -9.68
CA LEU A 197 -6.96 8.26 -10.14
C LEU A 197 -6.72 7.29 -8.99
#